data_AF-A0A1L9Q4P8-F1
#
_entry.id   AF-A0A1L9Q4P8-F1
#
_cell.length_a   1.000
_cell.length_b   1.000
_cell.length_c   1.000
_cell.angle_alpha   90.00
_cell.angle_beta   90.00
_cell.angle_gamma   90.00
#
_symmetry.space_group_name_H-M   'P 1'
#
loop_
_entity.id
_entity.type
_entity.pdbx_description
1 polymer ?
#
loop_
_entity_poly.entity_id
_entity_poly.type
_entity_poly.pdbx_seq_one_letter_code
_entity_poly.pdbx_strand_id
1 'polypeptide(L)' 'GQSSTSIRCANCSTQNTSLWRHHHDGHTLCNACALFYKLHGRLRPLSMKTDVIRRRNRNGTNN' A
#
# COMPACT_ATOMS: atom_id res chain seq x y z
N GLY A 1 -23.73 5.42 -10.56
CA GLY A 1 -22.46 4.68 -10.46
C GLY A 1 -21.39 5.63 -10.00
N GLN A 2 -20.81 5.43 -8.82
CA GLN A 2 -19.78 6.33 -8.31
C GLN A 2 -18.51 6.09 -9.11
N SER A 3 -18.08 7.13 -9.83
CA SER A 3 -16.82 7.20 -10.55
C SER A 3 -15.69 7.04 -9.54
N SER A 4 -15.22 5.81 -9.35
CA SER A 4 -14.02 5.50 -8.61
C SER A 4 -12.84 6.06 -9.39
N THR A 5 -12.45 7.30 -9.09
CA THR A 5 -11.12 7.81 -9.43
C THR A 5 -10.12 6.75 -8.99
N SER A 6 -9.46 6.11 -9.95
CA SER A 6 -8.57 4.98 -9.67
C SER A 6 -7.36 5.48 -8.87
N ILE A 7 -7.45 5.44 -7.53
CA ILE A 7 -6.36 5.82 -6.64
C ILE A 7 -5.16 4.91 -6.96
N ARG A 8 -4.00 5.53 -7.20
CA ARG A 8 -2.74 4.86 -7.53
C ARG A 8 -1.68 5.24 -6.53
N CYS A 9 -0.87 4.26 -6.14
CA CYS A 9 0.30 4.51 -5.29
C CYS A 9 1.32 5.36 -6.03
N ALA A 10 1.74 6.49 -5.46
CA ALA A 10 2.74 7.37 -6.06
C ALA A 10 4.12 6.71 -6.26
N ASN A 11 4.47 5.68 -5.46
CA ASN A 11 5.76 4.98 -5.56
C ASN A 11 5.72 3.79 -6.53
N CYS A 12 4.69 2.93 -6.44
CA CYS A 12 4.68 1.65 -7.16
C CYS A 12 3.51 1.48 -8.15
N SER A 13 2.70 2.52 -8.32
CA SER A 13 1.55 2.59 -9.23
C SER A 13 0.50 1.49 -9.05
N THR A 14 0.57 0.70 -7.98
CA THR A 14 -0.48 -0.28 -7.68
C THR A 14 -1.80 0.45 -7.50
N GLN A 15 -2.86 -0.13 -8.06
CA GLN A 15 -4.25 0.26 -7.84
C GLN A 15 -4.92 -0.64 -6.80
N ASN A 16 -4.26 -1.75 -6.47
CA ASN A 16 -4.75 -2.72 -5.52
C ASN A 16 -3.89 -2.66 -4.25
N THR A 17 -4.52 -2.32 -3.13
CA THR A 17 -3.87 -2.33 -1.83
C THR A 17 -4.90 -2.58 -0.74
N SER A 18 -4.47 -3.21 0.35
CA SER A 18 -5.32 -3.44 1.52
C SER A 18 -5.65 -2.17 2.30
N LEU A 19 -4.79 -1.14 2.19
CA LEU A 19 -4.97 0.14 2.88
C LEU A 19 -4.20 1.23 2.14
N TRP A 20 -4.88 2.31 1.79
CA TRP A 20 -4.27 3.54 1.30
C TRP A 20 -3.75 4.37 2.47
N ARG A 21 -2.55 4.92 2.33
CA ARG A 21 -1.95 5.80 3.32
C ARG A 21 -1.54 7.11 2.67
N HIS A 22 -1.84 8.23 3.32
CA HIS A 22 -1.34 9.53 2.91
C HIS A 22 0.05 9.74 3.49
N HIS A 23 0.98 10.16 2.66
CA HIS A 23 2.31 10.60 3.06
C HIS A 23 2.26 12.05 3.54
N HIS A 24 3.27 12.48 4.31
CA HIS A 24 3.35 13.86 4.79
C HIS A 24 3.46 14.88 3.65
N ASP A 25 4.00 14.48 2.50
CA ASP A 25 4.09 15.30 1.29
C ASP A 25 2.79 15.37 0.47
N GLY A 26 1.67 14.88 1.01
CA GLY A 26 0.38 14.83 0.31
C GLY A 26 0.26 13.72 -0.74
N HIS A 27 1.31 12.90 -0.94
CA HIS A 27 1.27 11.77 -1.85
C HIS A 27 0.51 10.57 -1.28
N THR A 28 -0.32 9.93 -2.09
CA THR A 28 -1.00 8.67 -1.71
C THR A 28 -0.10 7.48 -1.98
N LEU A 29 0.18 6.69 -0.95
CA LEU A 29 1.00 5.48 -1.01
C LEU A 29 0.16 4.24 -0.63
N CYS A 30 0.50 3.10 -1.22
CA CYS A 30 -0.03 1.82 -0.77
C CYS A 30 0.59 1.43 0.58
N ASN A 31 -0.09 0.58 1.33
CA ASN A 31 0.37 0.14 2.66
C ASN A 31 1.82 -0.36 2.67
N ALA A 32 2.21 -1.15 1.67
CA ALA A 32 3.56 -1.69 1.59
C ALA A 32 4.63 -0.61 1.35
N CYS A 33 4.35 0.40 0.52
CA CYS A 33 5.31 1.47 0.25
C CYS A 33 5.46 2.41 1.45
N ALA A 34 4.35 2.79 2.07
CA ALA A 34 4.36 3.64 3.25
C ALA A 34 5.05 2.95 4.45
N LEU A 35 4.80 1.65 4.67
CA LEU A 35 5.48 0.89 5.73
C LEU A 35 6.98 0.77 5.45
N PHE A 36 7.37 0.48 4.20
CA PHE A 36 8.78 0.37 3.83
C PHE A 36 9.52 1.69 4.05
N TYR A 37 8.94 2.81 3.62
CA TYR A 37 9.53 4.14 3.83
C TYR A 37 9.67 4.46 5.32
N LYS A 38 8.63 4.20 6.13
CA LYS A 38 8.68 4.39 7.58
C LYS A 38 9.78 3.57 8.26
N LEU A 39 10.00 2.33 7.82
CA LEU A 39 10.96 1.42 8.44
C LEU A 39 12.41 1.62 7.96
N HIS A 40 12.60 2.02 6.70
CA HIS A 40 13.93 2.08 6.08
C HIS A 40 14.39 3.48 5.67
N GLY A 41 13.54 4.50 5.79
CA GLY A 41 13.85 5.88 5.40
C GLY A 41 14.07 6.09 3.90
N ARG A 42 13.69 5.12 3.05
CA ARG A 42 13.89 5.17 1.59
C ARG A 42 12.70 4.54 0.86
N LEU A 43 12.55 4.86 -0.43
CA LEU A 43 11.46 4.33 -1.25
C LEU A 43 11.58 2.80 -1.45
N ARG A 44 10.42 2.14 -1.54
CA ARG A 44 10.34 0.69 -1.74
C ARG A 44 10.82 0.32 -3.14
N PRO A 45 11.84 -0.55 -3.30
CA PRO A 45 12.28 -1.01 -4.61
C PRO A 45 11.14 -1.67 -5.40
N LEU A 46 11.01 -1.30 -6.67
CA LEU A 46 9.98 -1.85 -7.55
C LEU A 46 10.19 -3.35 -7.82
N SER A 47 11.42 -3.84 -7.73
CA SER A 47 11.75 -5.28 -7.83
C SER A 47 11.04 -6.14 -6.79
N MET A 48 10.64 -5.57 -5.64
CA MET A 48 9.91 -6.29 -4.60
C MET A 48 8.38 -6.20 -4.78
N LYS A 49 7.87 -5.43 -5.74
CA LYS A 49 6.43 -5.35 -6.03
C LYS A 49 5.94 -6.71 -6.54
N THR A 50 4.88 -7.22 -5.90
CA THR A 50 4.08 -8.31 -6.41
C THR A 50 2.66 -7.80 -6.60
N ASP A 51 2.04 -8.18 -7.71
CA ASP A 51 0.64 -7.84 -8.00
C ASP A 51 -0.34 -8.73 -7.22
N VAL A 52 0.15 -9.79 -6.58
CA VAL A 52 -0.66 -10.71 -5.78
C VAL A 52 -0.67 -10.26 -4.32
N ILE A 53 -1.82 -9.78 -3.84
CA ILE A 53 -2.03 -9.51 -2.42
C ILE A 53 -2.26 -10.83 -1.69
N ARG A 54 -1.23 -11.34 -1.01
CA ARG A 54 -1.36 -12.51 -0.13
C ARG A 54 -2.14 -12.15 1.13
N ARG A 55 -3.30 -12.79 1.31
CA ARG A 55 -4.07 -12.75 2.55
C ARG A 55 -3.31 -13.51 3.63
N ARG A 56 -3.05 -12.88 4.78
CA ARG A 56 -2.55 -13.58 5.96
C ARG A 56 -3.73 -14.26 6.65
N ASN A 57 -3.54 -15.50 7.12
CA ASN A 57 -4.52 -16.16 7.97
C ASN A 57 -4.49 -15.46 9.33
N ARG A 58 -5.41 -14.50 9.54
CA ARG A 58 -5.59 -13.86 10.85
C ARG A 58 -6.32 -14.88 11.70
N ASN A 59 -5.61 -15.56 12.61
CA ASN A 59 -6.28 -16.25 13.73
C ASN A 59 -7.13 -15.19 14.42
N GLY A 60 -8.45 -15.30 14.28
CA GLY A 60 -9.41 -14.39 14.91
C GLY A 60 -9.27 -14.52 16.41
N THR A 61 -8.57 -13.58 17.04
CA THR A 61 -8.67 -13.35 18.47
C THR A 61 -10.07 -12.80 18.75
N ASN A 62 -11.01 -13.72 19.02
CA ASN A 62 -12.15 -13.44 19.89
C ASN A 62 -11.59 -13.25 21.30
N ASN A 63 -11.46 -12.01 21.75
CA ASN A 63 -11.63 -11.62 23.14
C ASN A 63 -11.95 -10.12 23.22
#